data_AF-Q06A39-F1
#
_entry.id   AF-Q06A39-F1
#
_cell.length_a   1.000
_cell.length_b   1.000
_cell.length_c   1.000
_cell.angle_alpha   90.00
_cell.angle_beta   90.00
_cell.angle_gamma   90.00
#
_symmetry.space_group_name_H-M   'P 1'
#
loop_
_entity.id
_entity.type
_entity.pdbx_description
1 polymer ?
#
loop_
_entity_poly.entity_id
_entity_poly.type
_entity_poly.pdbx_seq_one_letter_code
_entity_poly.pdbx_strand_id
1 'polypeptide(L)'
;MLLFFALGLLVHFVFFASIFDIYFTSPLVHGMTPQVTPLPPPAKRLVLFVADGLRADALYELDEDGNSRAPFIRNVIKHEGSWGVSHTRVPTESRPGHVALIAGFYEDVSAVAKGWKENPVEFDSLFNESKYTWSWGSPDILPMFAKGASGDHVYTYSYDAQREDFGAHDATKLDTWVFDKDKDFFDAAR
;
A
#
# COMPACT_ATOMS: atom_id res chain seq x y z
N MET A 1 -28.42 35.40 -28.45
CA MET A 1 -28.64 34.77 -27.13
C MET A 1 -28.34 33.28 -27.15
N LEU A 2 -29.00 32.47 -27.98
CA LEU A 2 -28.74 31.01 -28.09
C LEU A 2 -27.27 30.65 -28.36
N LEU A 3 -26.61 31.35 -29.28
CA LEU A 3 -25.17 31.13 -29.56
C LEU A 3 -24.28 31.39 -28.35
N PHE A 4 -24.59 32.43 -27.57
CA PHE A 4 -23.83 32.76 -26.36
C PHE A 4 -24.01 31.70 -25.28
N PHE A 5 -25.24 31.20 -25.09
CA PHE A 5 -25.50 30.07 -24.17
C PHE A 5 -24.82 28.79 -24.63
N ALA A 6 -24.88 28.46 -25.92
CA ALA A 6 -24.24 27.27 -26.48
C ALA A 6 -22.71 27.34 -26.33
N LEU A 7 -22.10 28.50 -26.61
CA LEU A 7 -20.66 28.70 -26.45
C LEU A 7 -20.26 28.64 -24.97
N GLY A 8 -21.03 29.28 -24.08
CA GLY A 8 -20.79 29.20 -22.65
C GLY A 8 -20.85 27.76 -22.13
N LEU A 9 -21.88 27.01 -22.53
CA LEU A 9 -22.04 25.61 -22.17
C LEU A 9 -20.92 24.72 -22.74
N LEU A 10 -20.49 24.95 -23.99
CA LEU A 10 -19.33 24.28 -24.58
C LEU A 10 -18.05 24.52 -23.76
N VAL A 11 -17.78 25.77 -23.38
CA VAL A 11 -16.61 26.12 -22.56
C VAL A 11 -16.64 25.38 -21.21
N HIS A 12 -17.81 25.30 -20.56
CA HIS A 12 -17.94 24.56 -19.30
C HIS A 12 -17.72 23.06 -19.50
N PHE A 13 -18.22 22.46 -20.59
CA PHE A 13 -17.96 21.06 -20.90
C PHE A 13 -16.47 20.79 -21.17
N VAL A 14 -15.79 21.68 -21.90
CA VAL A 14 -14.35 21.57 -22.14
C VAL A 14 -13.58 21.66 -20.83
N PHE A 15 -13.89 22.63 -19.96
CA PHE A 15 -13.22 22.73 -18.66
C PHE A 15 -13.50 21.53 -17.77
N PHE A 16 -14.74 21.04 -17.74
CA PHE A 16 -15.10 19.85 -16.99
C PHE A 16 -14.31 18.62 -17.49
N ALA A 17 -14.27 18.40 -18.80
CA ALA A 17 -13.48 17.32 -19.40
C ALA A 17 -11.97 17.47 -19.12
N SER A 18 -11.44 18.69 -19.13
CA SER A 18 -10.02 18.95 -18.90
C SER A 18 -9.56 18.54 -17.49
N ILE A 19 -10.44 18.60 -16.48
CA ILE A 19 -10.12 18.13 -15.13
C ILE A 19 -9.82 16.62 -15.16
N PHE A 20 -10.59 15.84 -15.91
CA PHE A 20 -10.37 14.40 -16.05
C PHE A 20 -9.07 14.10 -16.80
N ASP A 21 -8.82 14.82 -17.89
CA ASP A 21 -7.61 14.63 -18.70
C ASP A 21 -6.32 15.01 -17.93
N ILE A 22 -6.34 16.11 -17.20
CA ILE A 22 -5.15 16.62 -16.47
C ILE A 22 -4.87 15.81 -15.20
N TYR A 23 -5.91 15.46 -14.43
CA TYR A 23 -5.73 14.87 -13.10
C TYR A 23 -5.98 13.37 -13.01
N PHE A 24 -6.64 12.76 -13.99
CA PHE A 24 -7.04 11.36 -13.94
C PHE A 24 -6.52 10.53 -15.12
N THR A 25 -5.50 11.03 -15.80
CA THR A 25 -4.70 10.26 -16.76
C THR A 25 -3.60 9.48 -16.02
N SER A 26 -3.38 8.24 -16.43
CA SER A 26 -2.39 7.37 -15.80
C SER A 26 -0.98 7.95 -15.95
N PRO A 27 -0.21 8.09 -14.86
CA PRO A 27 1.20 8.48 -14.92
C PRO A 27 2.13 7.30 -15.25
N LEU A 28 1.61 6.08 -15.35
CA LEU A 28 2.42 4.87 -15.52
C LEU A 28 3.00 4.78 -16.93
N VAL A 29 4.32 4.57 -17.00
CA VAL A 29 5.05 4.40 -18.25
C VAL A 29 5.30 2.91 -18.48
N HIS A 30 4.91 2.42 -19.66
CA HIS A 30 5.10 1.03 -20.06
C HIS A 30 6.34 0.83 -20.93
N GLY A 31 6.85 -0.41 -20.94
CA GLY A 31 7.95 -0.81 -21.83
C GLY A 31 9.34 -0.35 -21.37
N MET A 32 9.49 0.04 -20.10
CA MET A 32 10.81 0.32 -19.53
C MET A 32 11.67 -0.94 -19.52
N THR A 33 12.96 -0.80 -19.80
CA THR A 33 13.91 -1.92 -19.75
C THR A 33 14.29 -2.20 -18.29
N PRO A 34 14.08 -3.43 -17.77
CA PRO A 34 14.48 -3.79 -16.42
C PRO A 34 15.96 -3.53 -16.18
N GLN A 35 16.30 -3.04 -14.98
CA GLN A 35 17.67 -2.73 -14.57
C GLN A 35 18.07 -3.64 -13.42
N VAL A 36 19.25 -4.25 -13.53
CA VAL A 36 19.81 -5.10 -12.48
C VAL A 36 20.95 -4.35 -11.79
N THR A 37 20.90 -4.30 -10.46
CA THR A 37 21.96 -3.71 -9.65
C THR A 37 23.19 -4.64 -9.63
N PRO A 38 24.40 -4.15 -9.96
CA PRO A 38 25.61 -4.98 -9.97
C PRO A 38 26.14 -5.28 -8.55
N LEU A 39 25.61 -4.61 -7.53
CA LEU A 39 25.98 -4.80 -6.12
C LEU A 39 25.35 -6.08 -5.56
N PRO A 40 26.05 -6.78 -4.65
CA PRO A 40 25.46 -7.92 -3.96
C PRO A 40 24.25 -7.47 -3.11
N PRO A 41 23.19 -8.29 -3.01
CA PRO A 41 22.02 -7.95 -2.22
C PRO A 41 22.37 -7.88 -0.72
N PRO A 42 21.85 -6.89 0.03
CA PRO A 42 22.19 -6.69 1.44
C PRO A 42 21.59 -7.80 2.34
N ALA A 43 20.55 -8.48 1.87
CA ALA A 43 19.90 -9.57 2.59
C ALA A 43 19.36 -10.63 1.62
N LYS A 44 19.16 -11.84 2.12
CA LYS A 44 18.55 -12.96 1.37
C LYS A 44 17.02 -13.00 1.50
N ARG A 45 16.47 -12.30 2.49
CA ARG A 45 15.05 -12.31 2.86
C ARG A 45 14.66 -10.91 3.31
N LEU A 46 13.43 -10.52 3.00
CA LEU A 46 12.78 -9.32 3.51
C LEU A 46 11.54 -9.75 4.29
N VAL A 47 11.34 -9.14 5.45
CA VAL A 47 10.11 -9.25 6.23
C VAL A 47 9.52 -7.86 6.33
N LEU A 48 8.27 -7.70 5.90
CA LEU A 48 7.58 -6.42 5.83
C LEU A 48 6.42 -6.44 6.84
N PHE A 49 6.56 -5.69 7.93
CA PHE A 49 5.44 -5.41 8.86
C PHE A 49 4.81 -4.08 8.47
N VAL A 50 3.55 -4.11 8.04
CA VAL A 50 2.80 -2.91 7.66
C VAL A 50 1.62 -2.76 8.61
N ALA A 51 1.65 -1.70 9.42
CA ALA A 51 0.56 -1.35 10.31
C ALA A 51 -0.23 -0.19 9.71
N ASP A 52 -1.51 -0.42 9.45
CA ASP A 52 -2.37 0.60 8.84
C ASP A 52 -2.66 1.74 9.82
N GLY A 53 -2.70 2.97 9.32
CA GLY A 53 -2.93 4.17 10.13
C GLY A 53 -1.87 4.47 11.20
N LEU A 54 -0.71 3.80 11.18
CA LEU A 54 0.36 4.02 12.18
C LEU A 54 1.01 5.39 12.01
N ARG A 55 0.57 6.35 12.84
CA ARG A 55 1.15 7.69 12.89
C ARG A 55 2.54 7.66 13.54
N ALA A 56 3.41 8.54 13.08
CA ALA A 56 4.75 8.71 13.63
C ALA A 56 4.71 9.03 15.14
N ASP A 57 3.87 9.98 15.55
CA ASP A 57 3.72 10.41 16.95
C ASP A 57 3.31 9.29 17.90
N ALA A 58 2.57 8.27 17.43
CA ALA A 58 2.24 7.09 18.22
C ALA A 58 3.50 6.39 18.78
N LEU A 59 4.63 6.45 18.06
CA LEU A 59 5.91 5.85 18.45
C LEU A 59 6.86 6.82 19.18
N TYR A 60 6.73 8.14 18.95
CA TYR A 60 7.66 9.13 19.51
C TYR A 60 7.14 9.83 20.77
N GLU A 61 5.82 9.98 20.92
CA GLU A 61 5.22 10.62 22.08
C GLU A 61 5.49 9.82 23.36
N LEU A 62 5.76 10.56 24.42
CA LEU A 62 5.89 10.06 25.78
C LEU A 62 4.74 10.60 26.62
N ASP A 63 4.28 9.84 27.59
CA ASP A 63 3.35 10.32 28.60
C ASP A 63 4.03 11.31 29.58
N GLU A 64 3.26 11.84 30.54
CA GLU A 64 3.74 12.79 31.54
C GLU A 64 4.88 12.22 32.40
N ASP A 65 4.92 10.89 32.57
CA ASP A 65 5.94 10.15 33.31
C ASP A 65 7.15 9.77 32.44
N GLY A 66 7.15 10.13 31.14
CA GLY A 66 8.22 9.85 30.20
C GLY A 66 8.21 8.46 29.58
N ASN A 67 7.13 7.70 29.73
CA ASN A 67 6.97 6.36 29.16
C ASN A 67 6.41 6.41 27.73
N SER A 68 6.88 5.49 26.88
CA SER A 68 6.37 5.34 25.52
C SER A 68 5.20 4.35 25.48
N ARG A 69 4.19 4.63 24.65
CA ARG A 69 3.09 3.70 24.35
C ARG A 69 3.55 2.44 23.61
N ALA A 70 4.72 2.48 22.97
CA ALA A 70 5.31 1.36 22.23
C ALA A 70 6.76 1.11 22.68
N PRO A 71 6.98 0.64 23.93
CA PRO A 71 8.32 0.60 24.54
C PRO A 71 9.30 -0.28 23.77
N PHE A 72 8.83 -1.40 23.20
CA PHE A 72 9.65 -2.28 22.36
C PHE A 72 10.15 -1.57 21.10
N ILE A 73 9.24 -1.00 20.30
CA ILE A 73 9.60 -0.27 19.08
C ILE A 73 10.46 0.95 19.40
N ARG A 74 10.16 1.66 20.50
CA ARG A 74 10.97 2.78 20.98
C ARG A 74 12.40 2.35 21.32
N ASN A 75 12.58 1.17 21.92
CA ASN A 75 13.90 0.62 22.19
C ASN A 75 14.67 0.34 20.89
N VAL A 76 14.01 -0.28 19.90
CA VAL A 76 14.60 -0.54 18.57
C VAL A 76 15.03 0.76 17.90
N ILE A 77 14.16 1.79 17.88
CA ILE A 77 14.45 3.13 17.33
C ILE A 77 15.68 3.77 17.98
N LYS A 78 15.88 3.59 19.29
CA LYS A 78 16.96 4.22 20.05
C LYS A 78 18.31 3.51 19.91
N HIS A 79 18.31 2.18 19.77
CA HIS A 79 19.54 1.40 20.00
C HIS A 79 19.95 0.49 18.84
N GLU A 80 19.02 0.07 17.97
CA GLU A 80 19.29 -1.00 17.00
C GLU A 80 18.93 -0.63 15.55
N GLY A 81 17.85 0.10 15.36
CA GLY A 81 17.22 0.32 14.05
C GLY A 81 17.60 1.65 13.40
N SER A 82 17.59 1.66 12.06
CA SER A 82 17.48 2.88 11.27
C SER A 82 16.01 3.20 11.04
N TRP A 83 15.62 4.47 11.19
CA TRP A 83 14.24 4.89 11.05
C TRP A 83 14.14 6.26 10.37
N GLY A 84 12.96 6.53 9.82
CA GLY A 84 12.61 7.82 9.24
C GLY A 84 11.09 7.99 9.25
N VAL A 85 10.63 9.23 9.09
CA VAL A 85 9.20 9.53 8.90
C VAL A 85 8.93 9.59 7.41
N SER A 86 8.09 8.69 6.91
CA SER A 86 7.65 8.72 5.52
C SER A 86 6.48 9.69 5.37
N HIS A 87 6.61 10.65 4.46
CA HIS A 87 5.52 11.55 4.10
C HIS A 87 4.71 10.94 2.97
N THR A 88 3.53 10.43 3.31
CA THR A 88 2.58 9.90 2.32
C THR A 88 2.07 11.02 1.42
N ARG A 89 1.83 10.68 0.15
CA ARG A 89 1.14 11.56 -0.80
C ARG A 89 -0.34 11.24 -0.79
N VAL A 90 -1.14 12.23 -1.19
CA VAL A 90 -2.58 12.04 -1.36
C VAL A 90 -2.85 11.12 -2.57
N PRO A 91 -3.87 10.24 -2.50
CA PRO A 91 -4.71 9.96 -1.33
C PRO A 91 -3.99 9.13 -0.26
N THR A 92 -4.13 9.53 1.01
CA THR A 92 -3.48 8.87 2.15
C THR A 92 -4.34 7.70 2.65
N GLU A 93 -4.52 6.71 1.78
CA GLU A 93 -5.28 5.49 2.03
C GLU A 93 -4.36 4.27 2.04
N SER A 94 -4.85 3.14 2.55
CA SER A 94 -4.10 1.90 2.71
C SER A 94 -3.52 1.42 1.37
N ARG A 95 -4.34 1.39 0.31
CA ARG A 95 -3.92 0.92 -1.02
C ARG A 95 -2.79 1.74 -1.66
N PRO A 96 -2.91 3.07 -1.83
CA PRO A 96 -1.82 3.91 -2.30
C PRO A 96 -0.52 3.76 -1.52
N GLY A 97 -0.63 3.62 -0.18
CA GLY A 97 0.53 3.40 0.69
C GLY A 97 1.26 2.09 0.38
N HIS A 98 0.52 1.00 0.16
CA HIS A 98 1.10 -0.29 -0.20
C HIS A 98 1.73 -0.28 -1.60
N VAL A 99 1.10 0.37 -2.58
CA VAL A 99 1.67 0.51 -3.94
C VAL A 99 2.99 1.27 -3.90
N ALA A 100 3.03 2.39 -3.18
CA ALA A 100 4.27 3.15 -3.01
C ALA A 100 5.37 2.35 -2.30
N LEU A 101 5.00 1.58 -1.27
CA LEU A 101 5.96 0.79 -0.49
C LEU A 101 6.53 -0.41 -1.26
N ILE A 102 5.68 -1.11 -2.03
CA ILE A 102 6.03 -2.41 -2.62
C ILE A 102 6.44 -2.27 -4.11
N ALA A 103 5.86 -1.32 -4.83
CA ALA A 103 6.13 -1.10 -6.25
C ALA A 103 6.94 0.19 -6.53
N GLY A 104 7.11 1.06 -5.53
CA GLY A 104 8.03 2.20 -5.62
C GLY A 104 7.51 3.39 -6.43
N PHE A 105 6.21 3.46 -6.71
CA PHE A 105 5.60 4.59 -7.41
C PHE A 105 4.25 4.98 -6.76
N TYR A 106 3.75 6.18 -7.06
CA TYR A 106 2.47 6.64 -6.51
C TYR A 106 1.29 6.01 -7.23
N GLU A 107 0.23 5.75 -6.48
CA GLU A 107 -1.03 5.21 -6.99
C GLU A 107 -1.50 5.87 -8.30
N ASP A 108 -2.00 5.03 -9.21
CA ASP A 108 -2.58 5.49 -10.46
C ASP A 108 -3.98 6.07 -10.20
N VAL A 109 -4.04 7.41 -10.17
CA VAL A 109 -5.28 8.17 -9.98
C VAL A 109 -6.35 7.89 -11.04
N SER A 110 -5.98 7.36 -12.22
CA SER A 110 -6.95 6.92 -13.23
C SER A 110 -7.83 5.76 -12.75
N ALA A 111 -7.46 5.08 -11.66
CA ALA A 111 -8.29 4.09 -10.99
C ALA A 111 -9.66 4.64 -10.54
N VAL A 112 -9.84 5.96 -10.44
CA VAL A 112 -11.16 6.58 -10.21
C VAL A 112 -12.19 6.11 -11.24
N ALA A 113 -11.78 5.88 -12.50
CA ALA A 113 -12.67 5.45 -13.58
C ALA A 113 -13.17 4.02 -13.37
N LYS A 114 -12.44 3.22 -12.57
CA LYS A 114 -12.81 1.87 -12.13
C LYS A 114 -13.38 1.85 -10.71
N GLY A 115 -13.75 3.03 -10.17
CA GLY A 115 -14.29 3.16 -8.82
C GLY A 115 -13.32 2.71 -7.73
N TRP A 116 -12.00 2.84 -7.96
CA TRP A 116 -10.94 2.48 -7.02
C TRP A 116 -10.87 1.00 -6.62
N LYS A 117 -11.62 0.12 -7.30
CA LYS A 117 -11.70 -1.31 -6.96
C LYS A 117 -10.54 -2.13 -7.52
N GLU A 118 -9.99 -1.70 -8.64
CA GLU A 118 -8.89 -2.39 -9.30
C GLU A 118 -7.94 -1.37 -9.91
N ASN A 119 -6.66 -1.71 -9.91
CA ASN A 119 -5.69 -0.96 -10.69
C ASN A 119 -6.03 -1.11 -12.17
N PRO A 120 -6.20 0.01 -12.90
CA PRO A 120 -6.58 -0.05 -14.30
C PRO A 120 -5.47 -0.62 -15.17
N VAL A 121 -4.24 -0.56 -14.66
CA VAL A 121 -2.98 -0.82 -15.33
C VAL A 121 -2.16 -1.78 -14.46
N GLU A 122 -1.66 -2.86 -15.07
CA GLU A 122 -0.75 -3.79 -14.42
C GLU A 122 0.63 -3.15 -14.24
N PHE A 123 1.28 -3.44 -13.11
CA PHE A 123 2.62 -2.95 -12.79
C PHE A 123 3.45 -4.03 -12.13
N ASP A 124 4.77 -3.87 -12.26
CA ASP A 124 5.73 -4.73 -11.59
C ASP A 124 5.93 -4.32 -10.12
N SER A 125 6.30 -5.27 -9.28
CA SER A 125 6.42 -5.06 -7.84
C SER A 125 7.54 -5.91 -7.23
N LEU A 126 8.01 -5.52 -6.04
CA LEU A 126 9.03 -6.27 -5.32
C LEU A 126 8.65 -7.75 -5.09
N PHE A 127 7.36 -8.03 -4.94
CA PHE A 127 6.87 -9.40 -4.73
C PHE A 127 6.99 -10.25 -6.00
N ASN A 128 6.76 -9.64 -7.16
CA ASN A 128 6.94 -10.29 -8.45
C ASN A 128 8.43 -10.59 -8.73
N GLU A 129 9.33 -9.69 -8.32
CA GLU A 129 10.78 -9.86 -8.45
C GLU A 129 11.41 -10.73 -7.35
N SER A 130 10.58 -11.26 -6.43
CA SER A 130 11.02 -12.14 -5.35
C SER A 130 10.82 -13.61 -5.72
N LYS A 131 11.76 -14.48 -5.34
CA LYS A 131 11.66 -15.93 -5.61
C LYS A 131 10.39 -16.56 -5.04
N TYR A 132 9.99 -16.12 -3.85
CA TYR A 132 8.74 -16.51 -3.20
C TYR A 132 8.25 -15.37 -2.31
N THR A 133 6.95 -15.19 -2.24
CA THR A 133 6.30 -14.23 -1.34
C THR A 133 5.14 -14.91 -0.64
N TRP A 134 5.08 -14.77 0.68
CA TRP A 134 3.92 -15.14 1.49
C TRP A 134 3.42 -13.87 2.17
N SER A 135 2.12 -13.62 2.11
CA SER A 135 1.52 -12.42 2.69
C SER A 135 0.18 -12.73 3.35
N TRP A 136 -0.07 -12.03 4.46
CA TRP A 136 -1.26 -12.17 5.29
C TRP A 136 -1.85 -10.79 5.57
N GLY A 137 -3.16 -10.60 5.35
CA GLY A 137 -3.76 -9.26 5.51
C GLY A 137 -5.09 -9.07 4.80
N SER A 138 -5.39 -7.82 4.41
CA SER A 138 -6.70 -7.43 3.86
C SER A 138 -6.96 -8.05 2.48
N PRO A 139 -8.20 -8.51 2.21
CA PRO A 139 -8.64 -8.93 0.89
C PRO A 139 -8.69 -7.80 -0.14
N ASP A 140 -8.66 -6.53 0.28
CA ASP A 140 -8.64 -5.39 -0.63
C ASP A 140 -7.22 -5.03 -1.10
N ILE A 141 -6.20 -5.51 -0.39
CA ILE A 141 -4.79 -5.19 -0.65
C ILE A 141 -4.05 -6.35 -1.31
N LEU A 142 -4.06 -7.53 -0.69
CA LEU A 142 -3.17 -8.61 -1.13
C LEU A 142 -3.41 -9.08 -2.57
N PRO A 143 -4.67 -9.26 -3.04
CA PRO A 143 -4.91 -9.79 -4.38
C PRO A 143 -4.35 -8.92 -5.51
N MET A 144 -4.18 -7.60 -5.31
CA MET A 144 -3.66 -6.72 -6.36
C MET A 144 -2.20 -7.07 -6.72
N PHE A 145 -1.40 -7.52 -5.75
CA PHE A 145 -0.02 -7.89 -5.96
C PHE A 145 0.14 -9.33 -6.47
N ALA A 146 -0.85 -10.19 -6.23
CA ALA A 146 -0.85 -11.57 -6.74
C ALA A 146 -1.39 -11.66 -8.17
N LYS A 147 -2.46 -10.93 -8.51
CA LYS A 147 -3.12 -10.99 -9.82
C LYS A 147 -2.19 -10.56 -10.97
N GLY A 148 -1.25 -9.64 -10.68
CA GLY A 148 -0.24 -9.17 -11.64
C GLY A 148 1.13 -9.85 -11.52
N ALA A 149 1.30 -10.83 -10.62
CA ALA A 149 2.57 -11.53 -10.46
C ALA A 149 2.75 -12.60 -11.55
N SER A 150 3.99 -12.74 -12.01
CA SER A 150 4.41 -13.70 -13.01
C SER A 150 4.61 -15.10 -12.40
N GLY A 151 3.50 -15.80 -12.20
CA GLY A 151 3.50 -17.25 -11.91
C GLY A 151 3.17 -17.62 -10.46
N ASP A 152 3.45 -18.89 -10.12
CA ASP A 152 2.91 -19.56 -8.91
C ASP A 152 3.80 -19.40 -7.67
N HIS A 153 4.30 -18.18 -7.41
CA HIS A 153 5.26 -17.91 -6.32
C HIS A 153 4.82 -16.83 -5.32
N VAL A 154 3.69 -16.16 -5.56
CA VAL A 154 3.09 -15.18 -4.65
C VAL A 154 1.85 -15.79 -3.98
N TYR A 155 1.96 -16.10 -2.69
CA TYR A 155 0.92 -16.72 -1.89
C TYR A 155 0.27 -15.69 -0.98
N THR A 156 -1.02 -15.43 -1.18
CA THR A 156 -1.80 -14.47 -0.41
C THR A 156 -2.82 -15.18 0.46
N TYR A 157 -2.92 -14.74 1.71
CA TYR A 157 -3.89 -15.25 2.68
C TYR A 157 -4.63 -14.07 3.29
N SER A 158 -5.91 -13.95 2.99
CA SER A 158 -6.74 -12.88 3.51
C SER A 158 -7.75 -13.38 4.52
N TYR A 159 -8.03 -12.54 5.52
CA TYR A 159 -9.23 -12.72 6.33
C TYR A 159 -10.48 -12.40 5.50
N ASP A 160 -11.65 -12.81 6.02
CA ASP A 160 -12.94 -12.49 5.39
C ASP A 160 -13.21 -10.99 5.45
N ALA A 161 -13.62 -10.39 4.32
CA ALA A 161 -13.97 -8.97 4.22
C ALA A 161 -15.06 -8.56 5.23
N GLN A 162 -15.95 -9.47 5.61
CA GLN A 162 -16.97 -9.18 6.64
C GLN A 162 -16.39 -8.95 8.05
N ARG A 163 -15.12 -9.30 8.28
CA ARG A 163 -14.43 -9.10 9.55
C ARG A 163 -13.76 -7.73 9.66
N GLU A 164 -13.72 -6.95 8.58
CA GLU A 164 -13.25 -5.57 8.59
C GLU A 164 -14.28 -4.66 9.27
N ASP A 165 -14.27 -4.65 10.60
CA ASP A 165 -15.06 -3.74 11.42
C ASP A 165 -14.17 -2.66 12.02
N PHE A 166 -13.99 -1.57 11.26
CA PHE A 166 -13.21 -0.40 11.68
C PHE A 166 -13.86 0.42 12.81
N GLY A 167 -15.13 0.13 13.15
CA GLY A 167 -15.85 0.73 14.27
C GLY A 167 -15.91 -0.16 15.51
N ALA A 168 -15.32 -1.36 15.45
CA ALA A 168 -15.35 -2.32 16.55
C ALA A 168 -14.66 -1.75 17.80
N HIS A 169 -15.15 -2.17 18.96
CA HIS A 169 -14.49 -1.89 20.25
C HIS A 169 -13.08 -2.51 20.37
N ASP A 170 -12.77 -3.53 19.58
CA ASP A 170 -11.50 -4.23 19.60
C ASP A 170 -10.88 -4.24 18.20
N ALA A 171 -9.93 -3.33 18.00
CA ALA A 171 -9.20 -3.16 16.74
C ALA A 171 -8.10 -4.21 16.55
N THR A 172 -7.77 -5.03 17.56
CA THR A 172 -6.60 -5.94 17.53
C THR A 172 -6.86 -7.27 16.84
N LYS A 173 -8.12 -7.56 16.48
CA LYS A 173 -8.54 -8.87 15.97
C LYS A 173 -7.86 -9.26 14.66
N LEU A 174 -7.76 -8.31 13.72
CA LEU A 174 -7.15 -8.56 12.42
C LEU A 174 -5.63 -8.67 12.55
N ASP A 175 -5.02 -7.85 13.40
CA ASP A 175 -3.59 -7.94 13.73
C ASP A 175 -3.25 -9.31 14.35
N THR A 176 -4.08 -9.77 15.29
CA THR A 176 -3.95 -11.09 15.92
C THR A 176 -4.08 -12.20 14.89
N TRP A 177 -5.05 -12.09 13.97
CA TRP A 177 -5.21 -13.07 12.89
C TRP A 177 -3.95 -13.16 12.01
N VAL A 178 -3.36 -12.02 11.62
CA VAL A 178 -2.12 -11.98 10.84
C VAL A 178 -0.98 -12.63 11.63
N PHE A 179 -0.84 -12.28 12.91
CA PHE A 179 0.21 -12.80 13.77
C PHE A 179 0.11 -14.31 13.99
N ASP A 180 -1.10 -14.84 14.19
CA ASP A 180 -1.30 -16.27 14.36
C ASP A 180 -1.03 -17.04 13.05
N LYS A 181 -1.35 -16.45 11.89
CA LYS A 181 -0.98 -17.05 10.59
C LYS A 181 0.52 -17.09 10.34
N ASP A 182 1.24 -16.05 10.74
CA ASP A 182 2.69 -16.04 10.68
C ASP A 182 3.31 -17.14 11.57
N LYS A 183 2.80 -17.30 12.81
CA LYS A 183 3.22 -18.41 13.70
C LYS A 183 2.95 -19.77 13.08
N ASP A 184 1.73 -20.02 12.60
CA ASP A 184 1.34 -21.28 11.97
C ASP A 184 2.29 -21.63 10.81
N PHE A 185 2.66 -20.63 10.02
CA PHE A 185 3.60 -20.78 8.90
C PHE A 185 5.00 -21.22 9.37
N PHE A 186 5.54 -20.59 10.42
CA PHE A 186 6.83 -20.97 10.97
C PHE A 186 6.81 -22.34 11.67
N ASP A 187 5.73 -22.69 12.35
CA ASP A 187 5.59 -23.98 12.99
C ASP A 187 5.45 -25.12 11.97
N ALA A 188 4.76 -24.88 10.84
CA ALA A 188 4.68 -25.85 9.75
C ALA A 188 6.01 -26.05 9.00
N ALA A 189 6.95 -25.11 9.13
CA ALA A 189 8.27 -25.16 8.50
C ALA A 189 9.36 -25.80 9.38
N ARG A 190 9.04 -26.19 10.62
CA ARG A 190 9.93 -26.94 11.53
C ARG A 190 9.94 -28.42 11.21
#